data_AF-A0A954M582-F1
#
_entry.id   AF-A0A954M582-F1
#
_cell.length_a   1.000
_cell.length_b   1.000
_cell.length_c   1.000
_cell.angle_alpha   90.00
_cell.angle_beta   90.00
_cell.angle_gamma   90.00
#
_symmetry.space_group_name_H-M   'P 1'
#
loop_
_entity.id
_entity.type
_entity.pdbx_description
1 polymer ?
#
loop_
_entity_poly.entity_id
_entity_poly.type
_entity_poly.pdbx_seq_one_letter_code
_entity_poly.pdbx_strand_id
1 'polypeptide(L)'
;VYRPMGPDSNPDLCLSKEEQRRIRKFVVDMRVKKPIIFVDAYYDHAGQALCPAATGITHHINPWGGIEPCPIVQFTKDNIHAEGKSLKDKLDSPYLKDFRELARDTTRGCIVLERPDLLQELIRKHDAEDGTARQTAMAELKAMQIRPSQYAPSDAIPERSWAYWLAKRMFFNDFHAYDQRDHSTNSAPAMLTREVSVPSSSPVSVPLEMSVQGADETTDPSS
;
A
#
# COMPACT_ATOMS: atom_id res chain seq x y z
N VAL A 1 8.31 -2.43 -4.43
CA VAL A 1 7.99 -1.34 -5.38
C VAL A 1 8.84 -0.14 -5.01
N TYR A 2 9.64 0.37 -5.96
CA TYR A 2 10.42 1.59 -5.76
C TYR A 2 9.50 2.82 -5.79
N ARG A 3 9.70 3.75 -4.85
CA ARG A 3 9.00 5.04 -4.80
C ARG A 3 10.06 6.13 -4.83
N PRO A 4 10.05 7.05 -5.81
CA PRO A 4 11.11 8.03 -5.98
C PRO A 4 10.97 9.09 -4.90
N MET A 5 11.89 9.07 -3.93
CA MET A 5 12.01 10.02 -2.82
C MET A 5 13.48 10.09 -2.43
N GLY A 6 13.93 11.23 -1.91
CA GLY A 6 15.32 11.48 -1.57
C GLY A 6 16.01 12.47 -2.52
N PRO A 7 17.26 12.85 -2.23
CA PRO A 7 17.99 13.85 -3.00
C PRO A 7 18.35 13.34 -4.42
N ASP A 8 18.70 12.06 -4.53
CA ASP A 8 19.14 11.42 -5.78
C ASP A 8 18.16 10.33 -6.24
N SER A 9 16.87 10.67 -6.30
CA SER A 9 15.84 9.71 -6.75
C SER A 9 15.97 9.41 -8.26
N ASN A 10 15.72 8.17 -8.68
CA ASN A 10 15.69 7.77 -10.09
C ASN A 10 14.28 7.28 -10.49
N PRO A 11 13.43 8.17 -11.04
CA PRO A 11 12.08 7.81 -11.45
C PRO A 11 12.00 6.68 -12.49
N ASP A 12 13.05 6.43 -13.29
CA ASP A 12 13.05 5.39 -14.33
C ASP A 12 13.05 3.96 -13.73
N LEU A 13 13.37 3.82 -12.44
CA LEU A 13 13.25 2.58 -11.69
C LEU A 13 11.82 2.32 -11.16
N CYS A 14 10.91 3.28 -11.34
CA CYS A 14 9.52 3.11 -10.97
C CYS A 14 8.80 2.21 -11.96
N LEU A 15 7.88 1.39 -11.46
CA LEU A 15 7.01 0.60 -12.33
C LEU A 15 6.04 1.51 -13.08
N SER A 16 5.98 1.35 -14.39
CA SER A 16 4.91 1.90 -15.22
C SER A 16 3.54 1.34 -14.79
N LYS A 17 2.46 2.01 -15.20
CA LYS A 17 1.09 1.54 -14.91
C LYS A 17 0.83 0.13 -15.45
N GLU A 18 1.34 -0.17 -16.64
CA GLU A 18 1.19 -1.47 -17.27
C GLU A 18 1.93 -2.56 -16.47
N GLU A 19 3.14 -2.28 -16.00
CA GLU A 19 3.90 -3.21 -15.16
C GLU A 19 3.22 -3.45 -13.80
N GLN A 20 2.69 -2.40 -13.16
CA GLN A 20 1.90 -2.52 -11.93
C GLN A 20 0.68 -3.41 -12.16
N ARG A 21 -0.06 -3.19 -13.25
CA ARG A 21 -1.22 -4.02 -13.65
C ARG A 21 -0.80 -5.47 -13.91
N ARG A 22 0.34 -5.70 -14.59
CA ARG A 22 0.88 -7.04 -14.87
C ARG A 22 1.21 -7.78 -13.58
N ILE A 23 1.85 -7.12 -12.62
CA ILE A 23 2.19 -7.70 -11.31
C ILE A 23 0.93 -8.03 -10.53
N ARG A 24 -0.06 -7.12 -10.49
CA ARG A 24 -1.34 -7.39 -9.84
C ARG A 24 -2.05 -8.59 -10.45
N LYS A 25 -2.12 -8.66 -11.78
CA LYS A 25 -2.70 -9.81 -12.50
C LYS A 25 -1.97 -11.11 -12.16
N PHE A 26 -0.64 -11.07 -12.14
CA PHE A 26 0.18 -12.22 -11.78
C PHE A 26 -0.14 -12.72 -10.36
N VAL A 27 -0.23 -11.82 -9.38
CA VAL A 27 -0.55 -12.19 -7.98
C VAL A 27 -1.91 -12.89 -7.89
N VAL A 28 -2.97 -12.30 -8.45
CA VAL A 28 -4.31 -12.90 -8.37
C VAL A 28 -4.42 -14.21 -9.15
N ASP A 29 -3.67 -14.36 -10.24
CA ASP A 29 -3.60 -15.60 -11.02
C ASP A 29 -2.82 -16.70 -10.29
N MET A 30 -1.71 -16.36 -9.63
CA MET A 30 -0.90 -17.36 -8.94
C MET A 30 -1.58 -17.91 -7.69
N ARG A 31 -2.37 -17.10 -6.99
CA ARG A 31 -3.18 -17.52 -5.82
C ARG A 31 -4.14 -18.66 -6.10
N VAL A 32 -4.60 -18.81 -7.35
CA VAL A 32 -5.48 -19.92 -7.78
C VAL A 32 -4.75 -21.05 -8.49
N LYS A 33 -3.46 -20.86 -8.85
CA LYS A 33 -2.68 -21.82 -9.64
C LYS A 33 -1.65 -22.60 -8.84
N LYS A 34 -1.16 -22.06 -7.71
CA LYS A 34 -0.06 -22.64 -6.95
C LYS A 34 -0.48 -22.88 -5.50
N PRO A 35 -0.07 -24.00 -4.88
CA PRO A 35 -0.37 -24.30 -3.48
C PRO A 35 0.57 -23.53 -2.52
N ILE A 36 0.76 -22.22 -2.77
CA ILE A 36 1.56 -21.32 -1.92
C ILE A 36 0.79 -20.00 -1.73
N ILE A 37 1.07 -19.33 -0.61
CA ILE A 37 0.41 -18.06 -0.29
C ILE A 37 1.17 -16.91 -0.96
N PHE A 38 0.48 -16.14 -1.80
CA PHE A 38 0.97 -14.86 -2.28
C PHE A 38 0.32 -13.75 -1.46
N VAL A 39 1.11 -12.87 -0.84
CA VAL A 39 0.61 -11.72 -0.07
C VAL A 39 1.00 -10.43 -0.78
N ASP A 40 0.02 -9.57 -1.05
CA ASP A 40 0.24 -8.20 -1.54
C ASP A 40 -0.52 -7.23 -0.63
N ALA A 41 0.19 -6.24 -0.08
CA ALA A 41 -0.35 -5.27 0.87
C ALA A 41 -0.75 -3.94 0.20
N TYR A 42 -1.00 -3.94 -1.11
CA TYR A 42 -1.26 -2.72 -1.89
C TYR A 42 -2.63 -2.70 -2.54
N TYR A 43 -3.39 -3.80 -2.46
CA TYR A 43 -4.71 -3.92 -3.06
C TYR A 43 -5.67 -4.67 -2.17
N ASP A 44 -6.92 -4.21 -2.12
CA ASP A 44 -7.99 -4.88 -1.39
C ASP A 44 -8.60 -6.04 -2.21
N HIS A 45 -9.69 -6.61 -1.70
CA HIS A 45 -10.42 -7.70 -2.35
C HIS A 45 -11.00 -7.31 -3.73
N ALA A 46 -11.38 -6.05 -3.91
CA ALA A 46 -11.90 -5.50 -5.16
C ALA A 46 -10.80 -5.06 -6.13
N GLY A 47 -9.52 -5.17 -5.72
CA GLY A 47 -8.39 -4.73 -6.53
C GLY A 47 -8.19 -3.22 -6.52
N GLN A 48 -8.82 -2.50 -5.58
CA GLN A 48 -8.58 -1.09 -5.39
C GLN A 48 -7.30 -0.91 -4.56
N ALA A 49 -6.54 0.14 -4.87
CA ALA A 49 -5.31 0.45 -4.14
C ALA A 49 -5.58 0.65 -2.64
N LEU A 50 -4.58 0.32 -1.82
CA LEU A 50 -4.56 0.63 -0.40
C LEU A 50 -3.14 0.99 0.04
N CYS A 51 -3.05 1.92 0.99
CA CYS A 51 -1.82 2.27 1.69
C CYS A 51 -1.81 1.65 3.10
N PRO A 52 -0.87 0.73 3.43
CA PRO A 52 -0.74 0.14 4.77
C PRO A 52 -0.51 1.15 5.89
N ALA A 53 0.21 2.23 5.60
CA ALA A 53 0.43 3.31 6.56
C ALA A 53 -0.85 4.10 6.82
N ALA A 54 -1.68 4.32 5.80
CA ALA A 54 -2.97 4.98 5.96
C ALA A 54 -3.94 4.12 6.77
N THR A 55 -4.00 2.80 6.53
CA THR A 55 -4.87 1.91 7.32
C THR A 55 -4.40 1.75 8.76
N GLY A 56 -3.12 2.04 9.05
CA GLY A 56 -2.53 1.99 10.40
C GLY A 56 -2.00 0.61 10.79
N ILE A 57 -1.84 -0.30 9.82
CA ILE A 57 -1.35 -1.66 10.05
C ILE A 57 0.18 -1.76 10.07
N THR A 58 0.87 -0.76 9.52
CA THR A 58 2.34 -0.73 9.49
C THR A 58 2.85 0.63 9.94
N HIS A 59 3.95 0.61 10.67
CA HIS A 59 4.77 1.77 10.99
C HIS A 59 6.21 1.43 10.67
N HIS A 60 7.03 2.43 10.39
CA HIS A 60 8.45 2.26 10.15
C HIS A 60 9.23 2.79 11.37
N ILE A 61 10.21 2.03 11.84
CA ILE A 61 11.14 2.48 12.88
C ILE A 61 12.48 2.70 12.19
N ASN A 62 12.96 3.94 12.21
CA ASN A 62 14.23 4.29 11.58
C ASN A 62 15.44 3.85 12.44
N PRO A 63 16.68 3.93 11.92
CA PRO A 63 17.88 3.47 12.65
C PRO A 63 18.14 4.14 14.00
N TRP A 64 17.54 5.32 14.26
CA TRP A 64 17.66 6.04 15.52
C TRP A 64 16.52 5.72 16.50
N GLY A 65 15.60 4.84 16.14
CA GLY A 65 14.42 4.47 16.93
C GLY A 65 13.22 5.41 16.74
N GLY A 66 13.32 6.39 15.84
CA GLY A 66 12.22 7.28 15.51
C GLY A 66 11.09 6.56 14.78
N ILE A 67 9.85 6.86 15.15
CA ILE A 67 8.65 6.22 14.58
C ILE A 67 8.11 7.09 13.43
N GLU A 68 8.16 6.51 12.23
CA GLU A 68 7.76 7.12 10.96
C GLU A 68 6.49 6.46 10.41
N PRO A 69 5.58 7.21 9.75
CA PRO A 69 4.36 6.62 9.18
C PRO A 69 4.65 5.55 8.12
N CYS A 70 5.65 5.78 7.27
CA CYS A 70 6.15 4.79 6.32
C CYS A 70 7.61 5.08 5.93
N PRO A 71 8.34 4.14 5.32
CA PRO A 71 9.80 4.26 5.09
C PRO A 71 10.27 5.45 4.26
N ILE A 72 9.37 6.11 3.53
CA ILE A 72 9.67 7.28 2.69
C ILE A 72 9.10 8.59 3.26
N VAL A 73 8.42 8.54 4.42
CA VAL A 73 8.00 9.72 5.19
C VAL A 73 8.92 9.80 6.40
N GLN A 74 10.11 10.35 6.17
CA GLN A 74 11.21 10.30 7.11
C GLN A 74 11.12 11.44 8.15
N PHE A 75 9.98 11.54 8.82
CA PHE A 75 9.69 12.54 9.85
C PHE A 75 9.10 11.89 11.09
N THR A 76 9.51 12.35 12.27
CA THR A 76 9.20 11.68 13.53
C THR A 76 8.75 12.63 14.63
N LYS A 77 7.84 12.17 15.50
CA LYS A 77 7.46 12.84 16.77
C LYS A 77 7.69 12.00 18.02
N ASP A 78 7.77 10.70 17.86
CA ASP A 78 7.99 9.77 18.96
C ASP A 78 9.14 8.83 18.62
N ASN A 79 9.85 8.38 19.66
CA ASN A 79 10.97 7.45 19.55
C ASN A 79 10.73 6.26 20.48
N ILE A 80 11.04 5.04 20.04
CA ILE A 80 10.84 3.84 20.84
C ILE A 80 11.64 3.84 22.14
N HIS A 81 12.80 4.51 22.18
CA HIS A 81 13.67 4.63 23.34
C HIS A 81 13.24 5.72 24.32
N ALA A 82 12.37 6.65 23.92
CA ALA A 82 11.89 7.70 24.80
C ALA A 82 11.05 7.12 25.95
N GLU A 83 11.35 7.49 27.19
CA GLU A 83 10.56 7.08 28.35
C GLU A 83 9.27 7.91 28.47
N GLY A 84 8.37 7.53 29.41
CA GLY A 84 7.17 8.31 29.72
C GLY A 84 5.94 8.08 28.84
N LYS A 85 6.05 7.27 27.77
CA LYS A 85 4.90 6.80 26.97
C LYS A 85 5.03 5.32 26.63
N SER A 86 3.92 4.59 26.64
CA SER A 86 3.93 3.20 26.13
C SER A 86 4.09 3.18 24.61
N LEU A 87 4.52 2.05 24.03
CA LEU A 87 4.58 1.90 22.57
C LEU A 87 3.22 2.14 21.92
N LYS A 88 2.13 1.69 22.57
CA LYS A 88 0.76 1.92 22.10
C LYS A 88 0.45 3.42 22.00
N ASP A 89 0.80 4.21 23.02
CA ASP A 89 0.54 5.65 23.01
C ASP A 89 1.38 6.39 21.96
N LYS A 90 2.59 5.91 21.71
CA LYS A 90 3.45 6.43 20.64
C LYS A 90 2.90 6.13 19.25
N LEU A 91 2.39 4.91 19.02
CA LEU A 91 1.76 4.52 17.75
C LEU A 91 0.39 5.19 17.54
N ASP A 92 -0.26 5.61 18.62
CA ASP A 92 -1.53 6.34 18.61
C ASP A 92 -1.36 7.87 18.78
N SER A 93 -0.17 8.38 18.48
CA SER A 93 0.17 9.79 18.64
C SER A 93 -0.62 10.71 17.70
N PRO A 94 -0.81 12.00 18.07
CA PRO A 94 -1.52 12.96 17.22
C PRO A 94 -0.95 13.06 15.79
N TYR A 95 0.37 12.99 15.64
CA TYR A 95 1.02 13.04 14.33
C TYR A 95 0.66 11.85 13.44
N LEU A 96 0.73 10.63 13.99
CA LEU A 96 0.39 9.42 13.24
C LEU A 96 -1.12 9.33 12.97
N LYS A 97 -1.97 9.79 13.90
CA LYS A 97 -3.42 9.92 13.70
C LYS A 97 -3.75 10.82 12.54
N ASP A 98 -3.25 12.06 12.56
CA ASP A 98 -3.52 13.04 11.52
C ASP A 98 -2.92 12.60 10.18
N PHE A 99 -1.75 11.95 10.17
CA PHE A 99 -1.21 11.35 8.95
C PHE A 99 -2.18 10.32 8.35
N ARG A 100 -2.69 9.40 9.17
CA ARG A 100 -3.62 8.36 8.72
C ARG A 100 -4.90 8.97 8.15
N GLU A 101 -5.48 9.94 8.84
CA GLU A 101 -6.70 10.63 8.40
C GLU A 101 -6.45 11.38 7.09
N LEU A 102 -5.41 12.21 7.04
CA LEU A 102 -5.04 12.96 5.84
C LEU A 102 -4.82 12.03 4.65
N ALA A 103 -4.03 10.96 4.82
CA ALA A 103 -3.77 10.00 3.75
C ALA A 103 -5.06 9.35 3.25
N ARG A 104 -5.91 8.87 4.16
CA ARG A 104 -7.20 8.24 3.83
C ARG A 104 -8.17 9.20 3.15
N ASP A 105 -8.21 10.48 3.51
CA ASP A 105 -9.09 11.48 2.87
C ASP A 105 -8.58 11.88 1.50
N THR A 106 -7.27 11.87 1.33
CA THR A 106 -6.63 12.41 0.15
C THR A 106 -6.55 11.40 -0.98
N THR A 107 -6.15 10.15 -0.68
CA THR A 107 -5.87 9.15 -1.71
C THR A 107 -5.92 7.71 -1.21
N ARG A 108 -6.27 6.79 -2.11
CA ARG A 108 -6.06 5.34 -1.91
C ARG A 108 -4.66 4.86 -2.32
N GLY A 109 -3.90 5.74 -2.95
CA GLY A 109 -2.54 5.55 -3.40
C GLY A 109 -1.49 6.03 -2.39
N CYS A 110 -0.35 6.50 -2.89
CA CYS A 110 0.73 7.03 -2.06
C CYS A 110 0.64 8.56 -1.95
N ILE A 111 0.28 9.06 -0.76
CA ILE A 111 0.20 10.51 -0.50
C ILE A 111 1.51 11.24 -0.81
N VAL A 112 2.67 10.60 -0.58
CA VAL A 112 3.98 11.19 -0.87
C VAL A 112 4.12 11.53 -2.35
N LEU A 113 3.66 10.66 -3.24
CA LEU A 113 3.76 10.86 -4.69
C LEU A 113 2.67 11.79 -5.21
N GLU A 114 1.46 11.68 -4.67
CA GLU A 114 0.29 12.36 -5.22
C GLU A 114 0.03 13.74 -4.62
N ARG A 115 0.30 13.92 -3.32
CA ARG A 115 0.06 15.15 -2.57
C ARG A 115 1.20 15.46 -1.59
N PRO A 116 2.44 15.65 -2.09
CA PRO A 116 3.56 16.07 -1.25
C PRO A 116 3.32 17.43 -0.58
N ASP A 117 2.46 18.27 -1.15
CA ASP A 117 2.01 19.55 -0.58
C ASP A 117 1.29 19.36 0.76
N LEU A 118 0.27 18.48 0.82
CA LEU A 118 -0.47 18.21 2.06
C LEU A 118 0.42 17.57 3.12
N LEU A 119 1.34 16.69 2.70
CA LEU A 119 2.29 16.09 3.62
C LEU A 119 3.20 17.14 4.27
N GLN A 120 3.64 18.16 3.53
CA GLN A 120 4.42 19.26 4.10
C GLN A 120 3.63 20.05 5.15
N GLU A 121 2.35 20.32 4.90
CA GLU A 121 1.48 21.01 5.85
C GLU A 121 1.32 20.22 7.15
N LEU A 122 1.12 18.90 7.04
CA LEU A 122 1.04 18.02 8.19
C LEU A 122 2.33 18.03 9.02
N ILE A 123 3.50 17.94 8.37
CA ILE A 123 4.80 17.95 9.04
C ILE A 123 4.98 19.26 9.80
N ARG A 124 4.63 20.41 9.19
CA ARG A 124 4.69 21.72 9.85
C ARG A 124 3.70 21.82 11.01
N LYS A 125 2.47 21.33 10.84
CA LYS A 125 1.42 21.34 11.88
C LYS A 125 1.89 20.65 13.16
N HIS A 126 2.61 19.54 13.03
CA HIS A 126 3.07 18.74 14.16
C HIS A 126 4.48 19.09 14.63
N ASP A 127 5.20 19.95 13.91
CA ASP A 127 6.63 20.20 14.13
C ASP A 127 7.41 18.86 14.14
N ALA A 128 7.19 18.05 13.10
CA ALA A 128 7.81 16.72 13.00
C ALA A 128 9.27 16.84 12.57
N GLU A 129 10.15 16.21 13.34
CA GLU A 129 11.59 16.29 13.18
C GLU A 129 12.05 15.50 11.95
N ASP A 130 13.08 15.97 11.27
CA ASP A 130 13.71 15.26 10.17
C ASP A 130 14.45 14.03 10.70
N GLY A 131 13.92 12.85 10.37
CA GLY A 131 14.46 11.57 10.81
C GLY A 131 15.63 11.07 9.97
N THR A 132 16.19 11.87 9.05
CA THR A 132 17.27 11.45 8.16
C THR A 132 18.65 11.86 8.67
N ALA A 133 19.70 11.09 8.34
CA ALA A 133 21.08 11.47 8.68
C ALA A 133 21.52 12.79 8.02
N ARG A 134 20.94 13.10 6.86
CA ARG A 134 21.30 14.24 6.01
C ARG A 134 20.59 15.55 6.41
N GLN A 135 19.48 15.47 7.16
CA GLN A 135 18.73 16.64 7.63
C GLN A 135 18.22 17.54 6.50
N THR A 136 17.83 16.93 5.37
CA THR A 136 17.34 17.61 4.16
C THR A 136 15.97 17.12 3.68
N ALA A 137 15.29 16.27 4.45
CA ALA A 137 14.02 15.64 4.05
C ALA A 137 12.93 16.65 3.70
N MET A 138 12.87 17.80 4.39
CA MET A 138 11.90 18.85 4.10
C MET A 138 12.20 19.56 2.76
N ALA A 139 13.48 19.77 2.43
CA ALA A 139 13.86 20.36 1.15
C ALA A 139 13.56 19.40 -0.01
N GLU A 140 13.84 18.10 0.19
CA GLU A 140 13.53 17.05 -0.77
C GLU A 140 12.02 16.91 -1.00
N LEU A 141 11.23 16.92 0.07
CA LEU A 141 9.78 16.87 -0.02
C LEU A 141 9.21 18.09 -0.75
N LYS A 142 9.81 19.28 -0.58
CA LYS A 142 9.44 20.49 -1.33
C LYS A 142 9.79 20.40 -2.82
N ALA A 143 10.92 19.76 -3.15
CA ALA A 143 11.38 19.58 -4.52
C ALA A 143 10.65 18.44 -5.27
N MET A 144 9.81 17.67 -4.57
CA MET A 144 9.05 16.58 -5.15
C MET A 144 8.08 17.08 -6.23
N GLN A 145 8.12 16.39 -7.36
CA GLN A 145 7.11 16.52 -8.40
C GLN A 145 5.96 15.56 -8.12
N ILE A 146 4.72 16.01 -8.36
CA ILE A 146 3.53 15.18 -8.27
C ILE A 146 3.62 14.07 -9.32
N ARG A 147 3.36 12.83 -8.91
CA ARG A 147 3.46 11.62 -9.73
C ARG A 147 2.26 10.70 -9.50
N PRO A 148 1.87 9.90 -10.50
CA PRO A 148 0.89 8.83 -10.29
C PRO A 148 1.44 7.78 -9.31
N SER A 149 0.54 7.07 -8.64
CA SER A 149 0.90 5.98 -7.73
C SER A 149 0.14 4.68 -8.06
N GLN A 150 -0.13 3.83 -7.06
CA GLN A 150 -0.94 2.62 -7.21
C GLN A 150 -2.43 2.89 -7.49
N TYR A 151 -2.91 4.11 -7.24
CA TYR A 151 -4.31 4.48 -7.46
C TYR A 151 -4.65 4.50 -8.96
N ALA A 152 -5.34 3.45 -9.41
CA ALA A 152 -5.81 3.27 -10.79
C ALA A 152 -7.18 2.59 -10.80
N PRO A 153 -8.26 3.30 -10.41
CA PRO A 153 -9.61 2.73 -10.28
C PRO A 153 -10.16 2.05 -11.54
N SER A 154 -9.85 2.58 -12.73
CA SER A 154 -10.25 1.99 -14.03
C SER A 154 -9.56 0.67 -14.34
N ASP A 155 -8.41 0.40 -13.71
CA ASP A 155 -7.56 -0.78 -13.94
C ASP A 155 -7.64 -1.77 -12.77
N ALA A 156 -8.65 -1.65 -11.90
CA ALA A 156 -8.81 -2.53 -10.75
C ALA A 156 -8.98 -4.00 -11.18
N ILE A 157 -8.16 -4.88 -10.60
CA ILE A 157 -8.23 -6.33 -10.82
C ILE A 157 -8.62 -6.99 -9.49
N PRO A 158 -9.88 -7.44 -9.34
CA PRO A 158 -10.35 -8.07 -8.11
C PRO A 158 -9.71 -9.45 -7.90
N GLU A 159 -9.81 -9.96 -6.67
CA GLU A 159 -9.35 -11.31 -6.36
C GLU A 159 -10.12 -12.36 -7.18
N ARG A 160 -9.41 -13.33 -7.75
CA ARG A 160 -10.00 -14.42 -8.55
C ARG A 160 -10.49 -15.59 -7.71
N SER A 161 -9.92 -15.79 -6.52
CA SER A 161 -10.35 -16.84 -5.61
C SER A 161 -11.40 -16.30 -4.67
N TRP A 162 -12.54 -16.99 -4.57
CA TRP A 162 -13.59 -16.64 -3.60
C TRP A 162 -13.06 -16.68 -2.16
N ALA A 163 -12.14 -17.60 -1.85
CA ALA A 163 -11.55 -17.73 -0.53
C ALA A 163 -10.64 -16.53 -0.20
N TYR A 164 -9.77 -16.12 -1.14
CA TYR A 164 -8.97 -14.91 -0.96
C TYR A 164 -9.81 -13.65 -0.96
N TRP A 165 -10.85 -13.57 -1.77
CA TRP A 165 -11.79 -12.45 -1.79
C TRP A 165 -12.47 -12.31 -0.42
N LEU A 166 -12.97 -13.40 0.15
CA LEU A 166 -13.59 -13.39 1.48
C LEU A 166 -12.57 -13.08 2.57
N ALA A 167 -11.39 -13.70 2.53
CA ALA A 167 -10.33 -13.45 3.50
C ALA A 167 -9.87 -11.99 3.49
N LYS A 168 -9.69 -11.40 2.30
CA LYS A 168 -9.34 -9.99 2.15
C LYS A 168 -10.49 -9.05 2.47
N ARG A 169 -11.74 -9.47 2.29
CA ARG A 169 -12.89 -8.67 2.70
C ARG A 169 -13.08 -8.64 4.22
N MET A 170 -12.73 -9.72 4.92
CA MET A 170 -13.01 -9.90 6.35
C MET A 170 -11.81 -9.63 7.28
N PHE A 171 -10.59 -10.01 6.87
CA PHE A 171 -9.42 -10.05 7.76
C PHE A 171 -8.23 -9.21 7.27
N PHE A 172 -8.13 -9.02 5.96
CA PHE A 172 -7.08 -8.20 5.33
C PHE A 172 -7.71 -7.06 4.52
N ASN A 173 -8.83 -6.55 5.01
CA ASN A 173 -9.46 -5.38 4.43
C ASN A 173 -8.67 -4.13 4.84
N ASP A 174 -9.07 -3.02 4.28
CA ASP A 174 -8.61 -1.70 4.67
C ASP A 174 -9.07 -1.29 6.09
N PHE A 175 -9.68 -2.18 6.88
CA PHE A 175 -10.29 -1.89 8.17
C PHE A 175 -11.29 -0.74 8.09
N HIS A 176 -12.04 -0.66 6.98
CA HIS A 176 -12.97 0.44 6.69
C HIS A 176 -12.30 1.82 6.62
N ALA A 177 -10.97 1.86 6.42
CA ALA A 177 -10.22 3.12 6.40
C ALA A 177 -10.64 4.05 5.26
N TYR A 178 -11.21 3.52 4.18
CA TYR A 178 -11.65 4.30 3.02
C TYR A 178 -13.18 4.36 2.87
N ASP A 179 -13.95 3.81 3.81
CA ASP A 179 -15.41 3.83 3.73
C ASP A 179 -15.94 5.26 3.68
N GLN A 180 -16.91 5.50 2.78
CA GLN A 180 -17.57 6.81 2.57
C GLN A 180 -16.64 7.95 2.14
N ARG A 181 -15.40 7.65 1.68
CA ARG A 181 -14.47 8.65 1.16
C ARG A 181 -14.47 8.63 -0.36
N ASP A 182 -14.63 9.80 -0.97
CA ASP A 182 -14.52 9.97 -2.42
C ASP A 182 -13.12 10.45 -2.81
N HIS A 183 -12.40 9.58 -3.51
CA HIS A 183 -11.04 9.79 -3.97
C HIS A 183 -10.98 10.31 -5.41
N SER A 184 -12.09 10.33 -6.13
CA SER A 184 -12.14 10.64 -7.57
C SER A 184 -11.77 12.08 -7.92
N THR A 185 -11.90 13.00 -6.97
CA THR A 185 -11.71 14.44 -7.17
C THR A 185 -10.34 14.95 -6.73
N ASN A 186 -9.76 14.36 -5.69
CA ASN A 186 -8.56 14.87 -5.02
C ASN A 186 -7.32 13.97 -5.16
N SER A 187 -7.51 12.69 -5.49
CA SER A 187 -6.41 11.72 -5.58
C SER A 187 -5.72 11.80 -6.92
N ALA A 188 -4.42 11.51 -6.90
CA ALA A 188 -3.57 11.47 -8.07
C ALA A 188 -3.85 12.62 -9.05
N PRO A 189 -3.66 13.91 -8.68
CA PRO A 189 -3.93 15.03 -9.57
C PRO A 189 -3.27 14.92 -10.96
N ALA A 190 -2.11 14.27 -11.04
CA ALA A 190 -1.45 13.90 -12.29
C ALA A 190 -2.26 12.96 -13.21
N MET A 191 -3.38 12.41 -12.74
CA MET A 191 -4.28 11.47 -13.42
C MET A 191 -5.64 12.09 -13.78
N LEU A 192 -6.02 13.23 -13.21
CA LEU A 192 -7.38 13.81 -13.27
C LEU A 192 -7.80 14.34 -14.67
N THR A 193 -7.03 14.08 -15.72
CA THR A 193 -7.38 14.45 -17.11
C THR A 193 -8.27 13.41 -17.83
N ARG A 194 -8.84 12.41 -17.13
CA ARG A 194 -9.69 11.37 -17.74
C ARG A 194 -10.89 11.00 -16.86
N GLU A 195 -12.08 10.91 -17.45
CA GLU A 195 -13.26 10.30 -16.83
C GLU A 195 -12.99 8.84 -16.46
N VAL A 196 -13.44 8.43 -15.28
CA VAL A 196 -13.18 7.11 -14.70
C VAL A 196 -14.51 6.43 -14.40
N SER A 197 -14.70 5.22 -14.92
CA SER A 197 -15.70 4.27 -14.45
C SER A 197 -15.02 3.16 -13.62
N VAL A 198 -15.59 2.84 -12.45
CA VAL A 198 -15.12 1.75 -11.58
C VAL A 198 -15.83 0.46 -11.99
N PRO A 199 -15.13 -0.62 -12.37
CA PRO A 199 -15.77 -1.88 -12.71
C PRO A 199 -16.41 -2.55 -11.48
N SER A 200 -17.51 -3.28 -11.70
CA SER A 200 -18.22 -4.07 -10.69
C SER A 200 -17.30 -5.15 -10.08
N SER A 201 -17.32 -5.29 -8.74
CA SER A 201 -16.34 -6.04 -7.93
C SER A 201 -16.75 -7.46 -7.52
N SER A 202 -17.73 -8.08 -8.20
CA SER A 202 -18.19 -9.43 -7.87
C SER A 202 -17.08 -10.48 -8.04
N PRO A 203 -16.94 -11.44 -7.10
CA PRO A 203 -15.92 -12.48 -7.20
C PRO A 203 -16.20 -13.39 -8.41
N VAL A 204 -15.13 -13.79 -9.10
CA VAL A 204 -15.21 -14.80 -10.17
C VAL A 204 -15.09 -16.18 -9.54
N SER A 205 -16.02 -17.09 -9.82
CA SER A 205 -15.89 -18.49 -9.41
C SER A 205 -14.84 -19.18 -10.30
N VAL A 206 -13.79 -19.71 -9.69
CA VAL A 206 -12.78 -20.54 -10.38
C VAL A 206 -12.77 -21.92 -9.72
N PRO A 207 -13.12 -22.99 -10.45
CA PRO A 207 -12.98 -24.35 -9.93
C PRO A 207 -11.50 -24.64 -9.66
N LEU A 208 -11.20 -25.15 -8.46
CA LEU A 208 -9.85 -25.62 -8.12
C LEU A 208 -9.67 -26.99 -8.78
N GLU A 209 -8.86 -27.07 -9.84
CA GLU A 209 -8.42 -28.36 -10.35
C GLU A 209 -7.46 -28.99 -9.34
N MET A 210 -8.01 -29.83 -8.47
CA MET A 210 -7.24 -30.71 -7.60
C MET A 210 -6.83 -31.94 -8.40
N SER A 211 -5.87 -31.81 -9.33
CA SER A 211 -5.23 -33.00 -9.89
C SER A 211 -4.34 -33.62 -8.82
N VAL A 212 -4.89 -34.53 -8.04
CA VAL A 212 -4.08 -35.51 -7.30
C VAL A 212 -3.42 -36.35 -8.38
N GLN A 213 -2.14 -36.10 -8.66
CA GLN A 213 -1.34 -37.04 -9.42
C GLN A 213 -1.35 -38.34 -8.61
N GLY A 214 -2.12 -39.32 -9.08
CA GLY A 214 -2.12 -40.66 -8.53
C GLY A 214 -0.70 -41.19 -8.53
N ALA A 215 -0.26 -41.67 -7.37
CA ALA A 215 0.86 -42.58 -7.30
C ALA A 215 0.42 -43.88 -7.98
N ASP A 216 0.67 -43.97 -9.30
CA ASP A 216 0.70 -45.24 -10.01
C ASP A 216 1.97 -45.95 -9.51
N GLU A 217 1.82 -46.75 -8.45
CA GLU A 217 2.87 -47.64 -7.98
C GLU A 217 2.86 -48.86 -8.91
N THR A 218 3.87 -48.89 -9.74
CA THR A 218 4.21 -49.91 -10.72
C THR A 218 4.12 -51.32 -10.14
N THR A 219 3.43 -52.18 -10.88
CA THR A 219 3.48 -53.64 -10.79
C THR A 219 4.93 -54.14 -10.84
N ASP A 220 5.33 -54.91 -9.83
CA ASP A 220 6.59 -55.65 -9.82
C ASP A 220 6.32 -57.11 -10.25
N PRO A 221 6.95 -57.63 -11.32
CA PRO A 221 6.80 -59.02 -11.73
C PRO A 221 8.02 -59.86 -11.34
N SER A 222 8.07 -60.43 -10.13
CA SER A 222 8.84 -61.66 -9.85
C SER A 222 8.74 -62.15 -8.40
N SER A 223 8.07 -63.29 -8.18
CA SER A 223 8.54 -64.48 -7.43
C SER A 223 7.36 -65.40 -7.10
#